data_AF-A0A9E5IYU1-F1
#
_entry.id   AF-A0A9E5IYU1-F1
#
_cell.length_a   1.000
_cell.length_b   1.000
_cell.length_c   1.000
_cell.angle_alpha   90.00
_cell.angle_beta   90.00
_cell.angle_gamma   90.00
#
_symmetry.space_group_name_H-M   'P 1'
#
loop_
_entity.id
_entity.type
_entity.pdbx_description
1 polymer ?
#
loop_
_entity_poly.entity_id
_entity_poly.type
_entity_poly.pdbx_seq_one_letter_code
_entity_poly.pdbx_strand_id
1 'polypeptide(L)'
;MGFNEVEVDKTSKLFQGIEKERFYFVHSYAAKNPVFGANSYCDYGGGFLAAIESQTMSAVQFHPEKSGAAGLALIENWASTL
;
A
#
# COMPACT_ATOMS: atom_id res chain seq x y z
N MET A 1 7.33 -12.84 -5.02
CA MET A 1 7.62 -11.72 -5.94
C MET A 1 6.54 -11.69 -7.00
N GLY A 2 5.97 -10.53 -7.30
CA GLY A 2 4.89 -10.40 -8.28
C GLY A 2 3.82 -9.40 -7.85
N PHE A 3 2.73 -9.36 -8.63
CA PHE A 3 1.58 -8.52 -8.32
C PHE A 3 0.68 -9.15 -7.28
N ASN A 4 0.25 -8.40 -6.27
CA ASN A 4 -0.72 -8.86 -5.28
C ASN A 4 -1.71 -7.76 -4.88
N GLU A 5 -2.88 -8.17 -4.39
CA GLU A 5 -3.93 -7.26 -3.91
C GLU A 5 -3.62 -6.77 -2.50
N VAL A 6 -4.10 -5.57 -2.18
CA VAL A 6 -3.96 -4.96 -0.86
C VAL A 6 -5.36 -4.84 -0.24
N GLU A 7 -5.52 -5.37 0.97
CA GLU A 7 -6.66 -5.09 1.82
C GLU A 7 -6.48 -3.70 2.43
N VAL A 8 -7.17 -2.73 1.83
CA VAL A 8 -7.01 -1.30 2.12
C VAL A 8 -7.75 -0.90 3.40
N ASP A 9 -7.07 -0.14 4.26
CA ASP A 9 -7.70 0.56 5.37
C ASP A 9 -8.69 1.61 4.83
N LYS A 10 -9.94 1.56 5.29
CA LYS A 10 -11.03 2.43 4.81
C LYS A 10 -10.76 3.92 4.99
N THR A 11 -9.82 4.29 5.86
CA THR A 11 -9.46 5.68 6.13
C THR A 11 -8.29 6.18 5.27
N SER A 12 -7.68 5.30 4.47
CA SER A 12 -6.51 5.64 3.67
C SER A 12 -6.87 6.49 2.45
N LYS A 13 -6.18 7.62 2.28
CA LYS A 13 -6.32 8.48 1.10
C LYS A 13 -5.45 7.99 -0.06
N LEU A 14 -4.35 7.29 0.24
CA LEU A 14 -3.43 6.76 -0.77
C LEU A 14 -4.13 5.87 -1.81
N PHE A 15 -5.15 5.12 -1.39
CA PHE A 15 -5.81 4.11 -2.22
C PHE A 15 -7.15 4.56 -2.81
N GLN A 16 -7.51 5.84 -2.67
CA GLN A 16 -8.78 6.34 -3.18
C GLN A 16 -8.94 6.04 -4.69
N GLY A 17 -9.99 5.30 -5.04
CA GLY A 17 -10.29 4.91 -6.42
C GLY A 17 -9.47 3.75 -6.98
N ILE A 18 -8.57 3.17 -6.19
CA ILE A 18 -7.70 2.03 -6.56
C ILE A 18 -7.70 0.94 -5.48
N GLU A 19 -8.77 0.84 -4.70
CA GLU A 19 -8.85 -0.02 -3.50
C GLU A 19 -8.78 -1.52 -3.83
N LYS A 20 -9.03 -1.91 -5.08
CA LYS A 20 -9.01 -3.30 -5.56
C LYS A 20 -7.90 -3.59 -6.56
N GLU A 21 -6.99 -2.64 -6.77
CA GLU A 21 -5.89 -2.80 -7.69
C GLU A 21 -4.77 -3.68 -7.11
N ARG A 22 -3.86 -4.13 -7.98
CA ARG A 22 -2.73 -4.98 -7.60
C ARG A 22 -1.42 -4.21 -7.74
N PHE A 23 -0.52 -4.41 -6.78
CA PHE A 23 0.77 -3.74 -6.72
C PHE A 23 1.93 -4.73 -6.77
N TYR A 24 3.08 -4.29 -7.24
CA TYR A 24 4.27 -5.13 -7.45
C TYR A 24 5.14 -5.25 -6.18
N PHE A 25 5.30 -6.47 -5.67
CA PHE A 25 6.11 -6.79 -4.49
C PHE A 25 7.36 -7.62 -4.86
N VAL A 26 8.50 -7.34 -4.23
CA VAL A 26 9.78 -8.03 -4.49
C VAL A 26 10.64 -8.23 -3.23
N HIS A 27 10.04 -8.65 -2.13
CA HIS A 27 10.69 -8.68 -0.81
C HIS A 27 10.55 -10.06 -0.15
N SER A 28 11.56 -10.46 0.62
CA SER A 28 11.57 -11.70 1.43
C SER A 28 11.17 -11.48 2.88
N TYR A 29 11.21 -10.23 3.36
CA TYR A 29 10.86 -9.84 4.73
C TYR A 29 9.74 -8.81 4.69
N ALA A 30 8.88 -8.83 5.71
CA ALA A 30 7.78 -7.88 5.86
C ALA A 30 7.45 -7.64 7.34
N ALA A 31 6.97 -6.44 7.65
CA ALA A 31 6.43 -6.13 8.97
C ALA A 31 5.05 -6.75 9.15
N LYS A 32 4.77 -7.31 10.33
CA LYS A 32 3.48 -7.97 10.64
C LYS A 32 2.65 -7.24 11.69
N ASN A 33 3.31 -6.57 12.63
CA ASN A 33 2.61 -5.88 13.70
C ASN A 33 2.06 -4.55 13.18
N PRO A 34 0.82 -4.17 13.55
CA PRO A 34 0.28 -2.86 13.22
C PRO A 34 1.15 -1.75 13.78
N VAL A 35 1.13 -0.60 13.12
CA VAL A 35 1.75 0.64 13.58
C VAL A 35 0.69 1.73 13.76
N PHE A 36 1.06 2.88 14.31
CA PHE A 36 0.12 4.00 14.47
C PHE A 36 -0.32 4.54 13.11
N GLY A 37 -1.63 4.78 12.96
CA GLY A 37 -2.24 5.26 11.72
C GLY A 37 -3.14 4.21 11.04
N ALA A 38 -3.49 4.48 9.78
CA ALA A 38 -4.18 3.54 8.92
C ALA A 38 -3.21 2.44 8.46
N ASN A 39 -3.64 1.18 8.53
CA ASN A 39 -2.81 0.02 8.21
C ASN A 39 -3.49 -0.81 7.13
N SER A 40 -2.89 -0.89 5.94
CA SER A 40 -3.36 -1.73 4.85
C SER A 40 -2.50 -2.98 4.75
N TYR A 41 -3.13 -4.13 4.49
CA TYR A 41 -2.50 -5.44 4.57
C TYR A 41 -2.44 -6.13 3.22
N CYS A 42 -1.57 -7.13 3.09
CA CYS A 42 -1.55 -8.06 1.97
C CYS A 42 -1.33 -9.46 2.54
N ASP A 43 -1.92 -10.48 1.91
CA ASP A 43 -1.66 -11.88 2.26
C ASP A 43 -0.72 -12.53 1.25
N TYR A 44 0.35 -13.13 1.76
CA TYR A 44 1.21 -14.02 0.99
C TYR A 44 1.69 -15.17 1.89
N GLY A 45 0.78 -16.11 2.17
CA GLY A 45 1.03 -17.18 3.14
C GLY A 45 0.96 -16.66 4.57
N GLY A 46 0.15 -15.63 4.79
CA GLY A 46 0.00 -14.90 6.04
C GLY A 46 0.01 -13.39 5.83
N GLY A 47 -0.80 -12.68 6.62
CA GLY A 47 -0.95 -11.23 6.56
C GLY A 47 0.32 -10.47 6.97
N PHE A 48 0.62 -9.41 6.22
CA PHE A 48 1.69 -8.46 6.51
C PHE A 48 1.29 -7.03 6.09
N LEU A 49 1.96 -6.02 6.66
CA LEU A 49 1.73 -4.63 6.32
C LEU A 49 2.18 -4.33 4.88
N ALA A 50 1.22 -3.96 4.04
CA ALA A 50 1.45 -3.54 2.66
C ALA A 50 1.62 -2.03 2.55
N ALA A 51 0.90 -1.27 3.37
CA ALA A 51 1.02 0.18 3.42
C ALA A 51 0.59 0.73 4.78
N ILE A 52 1.17 1.88 5.14
CA ILE A 52 0.81 2.64 6.33
C ILE A 52 0.59 4.10 5.96
N GLU A 53 -0.37 4.73 6.62
CA GLU A 53 -0.66 6.15 6.43
C GLU A 53 -1.01 6.80 7.76
N SER A 54 -0.35 7.90 8.07
CA SER A 54 -0.66 8.77 9.20
C SER A 54 -0.73 10.22 8.71
N GLN A 55 -0.97 11.17 9.61
CA GLN A 55 -1.04 12.59 9.24
C GLN A 55 0.25 13.13 8.59
N THR A 56 1.40 12.57 8.92
CA THR A 56 2.71 13.12 8.50
C THR A 56 3.58 12.11 7.76
N MET A 57 3.11 10.88 7.55
CA MET A 57 3.90 9.82 6.94
C MET A 57 3.03 8.86 6.15
N SER A 58 3.49 8.54 4.95
CA SER A 58 2.98 7.48 4.09
C SER A 58 4.14 6.56 3.73
N ALA A 59 3.93 5.25 3.81
CA ALA A 59 4.92 4.28 3.33
C ALA A 59 4.21 3.06 2.75
N VAL A 60 4.82 2.47 1.73
CA VAL A 60 4.33 1.28 1.04
C VAL A 60 5.45 0.25 0.98
N GLN A 61 5.09 -1.01 1.16
CA GLN A 61 6.01 -2.13 1.04
C GLN A 61 6.22 -2.49 -0.44
N PHE A 62 5.21 -2.37 -1.28
CA PHE A 62 5.32 -2.56 -2.73
C PHE A 62 6.02 -1.37 -3.41
N HIS A 63 6.34 -1.55 -4.69
CA HIS A 63 6.97 -0.53 -5.53
C HIS A 63 5.93 0.17 -6.41
N PRO A 64 5.42 1.36 -6.03
CA PRO A 64 4.40 2.06 -6.82
C PRO A 64 4.93 2.41 -8.22
N GLU A 65 6.20 2.78 -8.34
CA GLU A 65 6.86 3.07 -9.62
C GLU A 65 6.95 1.86 -10.57
N LYS A 66 6.80 0.65 -10.03
CA LYS A 66 6.78 -0.62 -10.80
C LYS A 66 5.39 -1.23 -10.92
N SER A 67 4.36 -0.53 -10.46
CA SER A 67 2.97 -1.05 -10.39
C SER A 67 2.06 -0.50 -11.49
N GLY A 68 2.62 0.09 -12.55
CA GLY A 68 1.86 0.56 -13.72
C GLY A 68 0.87 1.68 -13.35
N ALA A 69 -0.33 1.65 -13.96
CA ALA A 69 -1.34 2.68 -13.78
C ALA A 69 -1.83 2.79 -12.32
N ALA A 70 -2.00 1.65 -11.63
CA ALA A 70 -2.38 1.64 -10.22
C ALA A 70 -1.33 2.32 -9.34
N GLY A 71 -0.05 2.06 -9.62
CA GLY A 71 1.06 2.71 -8.92
C GLY A 71 1.16 4.21 -9.16
N LEU A 72 0.92 4.66 -10.40
CA LEU A 72 0.87 6.08 -10.74
C LEU A 72 -0.28 6.78 -10.00
N ALA A 73 -1.49 6.20 -10.03
CA ALA A 73 -2.64 6.74 -9.32
C ALA A 73 -2.38 6.85 -7.81
N LEU A 74 -1.68 5.88 -7.21
CA LEU A 74 -1.29 5.94 -5.81
C LEU A 74 -0.33 7.12 -5.52
N ILE A 75 0.62 7.37 -6.41
CA ILE A 75 1.55 8.51 -6.29
C ILE A 75 0.81 9.84 -6.46
N GLU A 76 -0.15 9.92 -7.38
CA GLU A 76 -1.02 11.10 -7.56
C GLU A 76 -1.87 11.37 -6.32
N ASN A 77 -2.48 10.32 -5.77
CA ASN A 77 -3.23 10.41 -4.52
C ASN A 77 -2.34 10.94 -3.39
N TRP A 78 -1.14 10.38 -3.22
CA TRP A 78 -0.17 10.88 -2.23
C TRP A 78 0.19 12.36 -2.46
N ALA A 79 0.51 12.76 -3.69
CA ALA A 79 0.85 14.14 -4.03
C ALA A 79 -0.29 15.13 -3.74
N SER A 80 -1.55 14.69 -3.86
CA SER A 80 -2.73 15.51 -3.53
C SER A 80 -2.95 15.75 -2.03
N THR A 81 -2.19 15.06 -1.17
CA THR A 81 -2.28 15.22 0.29
C THR A 81 -1.29 16.23 0.87
N LEU A 82 -0.41 16.79 0.03
CA LEU A 82 0.58 17.82 0.40
C LEU A 82 -0.03 19.20 0.64
#